data_AF-A0A925N3N8-F1
#
_entry.id   AF-A0A925N3N8-F1
#
_cell.length_a   1.000
_cell.length_b   1.000
_cell.length_c   1.000
_cell.angle_alpha   90.00
_cell.angle_beta   90.00
_cell.angle_gamma   90.00
#
_symmetry.space_group_name_H-M   'P 1'
#
loop_
_entity.id
_entity.type
_entity.pdbx_description
1 polymer ?
#
loop_
_entity_poly.entity_id
_entity_poly.type
_entity_poly.pdbx_seq_one_letter_code
_entity_poly.pdbx_strand_id
1 'polypeptide(L)' 'MSYLNYVIAAYMVFVVVLLWDFVATRVQIAQLLRATRLRAQRAKPAPTEAADGGRIL' A
#
# COMPACT_ATOMS: atom_id res chain seq x y z
N MET A 1 -28.91 -21.69 -27.90
CA MET A 1 -27.71 -22.26 -27.25
C MET A 1 -26.48 -21.87 -28.04
N SER A 2 -26.07 -20.60 -27.97
CA SER A 2 -24.92 -20.12 -28.76
C SER A 2 -23.63 -20.49 -28.02
N TYR A 3 -22.80 -21.31 -28.63
CA TYR A 3 -21.47 -21.70 -28.13
C TYR A 3 -20.63 -20.50 -27.71
N LEU A 4 -20.84 -19.37 -28.39
CA LEU A 4 -20.19 -18.08 -28.14
C LEU A 4 -20.41 -17.58 -26.70
N ASN A 5 -21.61 -17.74 -26.14
CA ASN A 5 -21.87 -17.31 -24.75
C ASN A 5 -21.07 -18.13 -23.73
N TYR A 6 -20.87 -19.42 -23.97
CA TYR A 6 -20.06 -20.26 -23.09
C TYR A 6 -18.58 -19.87 -23.13
N VAL A 7 -18.08 -19.56 -24.32
CA VAL A 7 -16.69 -19.09 -24.50
C VAL A 7 -16.48 -17.77 -23.78
N ILE A 8 -17.40 -16.81 -23.93
CA ILE A 8 -17.34 -15.53 -23.21
C ILE A 8 -17.37 -15.77 -21.70
N ALA A 9 -18.28 -16.59 -21.20
CA ALA A 9 -18.38 -16.89 -19.78
C ALA A 9 -17.07 -17.52 -19.23
N ALA A 10 -16.45 -18.42 -19.98
CA ALA A 10 -15.17 -19.01 -19.60
C ALA A 10 -14.05 -17.96 -19.49
N TYR A 11 -13.96 -17.03 -20.45
CA TYR A 11 -12.98 -15.95 -20.39
C TYR A 11 -13.27 -14.93 -19.28
N MET A 12 -14.54 -14.68 -18.97
CA MET A 12 -14.93 -13.77 -17.88
C MET A 12 -14.38 -14.24 -16.54
N VAL A 13 -14.40 -15.56 -16.26
CA VAL A 13 -13.81 -16.11 -15.03
C VAL A 13 -12.32 -15.78 -14.96
N PHE A 14 -11.57 -15.97 -16.07
CA PHE A 14 -10.16 -15.60 -16.15
C PHE A 14 -9.93 -14.11 -15.89
N VAL A 15 -10.71 -13.23 -16.53
CA VAL A 15 -10.58 -11.78 -16.36
C VAL A 15 -10.86 -11.38 -14.92
N VAL A 16 -11.91 -11.93 -14.30
CA VAL A 16 -12.27 -11.64 -12.90
C VAL A 16 -11.15 -12.08 -11.95
N VAL A 17 -10.61 -13.29 -12.11
CA VAL A 17 -9.49 -13.79 -11.30
C VAL A 17 -8.24 -12.91 -11.50
N LEU A 18 -7.92 -12.53 -12.73
CA LEU A 18 -6.77 -11.68 -13.04
C LEU A 18 -6.92 -10.28 -12.43
N LEU A 19 -8.12 -9.70 -12.51
CA LEU A 19 -8.44 -8.41 -11.89
C LEU A 19 -8.30 -8.49 -10.37
N TRP A 20 -8.77 -9.58 -9.77
CA TRP A 20 -8.71 -9.78 -8.32
C TRP A 20 -7.27 -9.80 -7.82
N ASP A 21 -6.39 -10.54 -8.51
CA ASP A 21 -4.96 -10.58 -8.19
C ASP A 21 -4.30 -9.19 -8.30
N PHE A 22 -4.68 -8.44 -9.34
CA PHE A 22 -4.19 -7.09 -9.56
C PHE A 22 -4.64 -6.11 -8.47
N VAL A 23 -5.92 -6.20 -8.06
CA VAL A 23 -6.49 -5.38 -6.98
C VAL A 23 -5.80 -5.71 -5.66
N ALA A 24 -5.63 -7.00 -5.33
CA ALA A 24 -4.96 -7.42 -4.10
C ALA A 24 -3.52 -6.90 -4.02
N THR A 25 -2.76 -7.01 -5.12
CA THR A 25 -1.38 -6.51 -5.23
C THR A 25 -1.33 -4.98 -5.08
N ARG A 26 -2.22 -4.26 -5.76
CA ARG A 26 -2.30 -2.79 -5.69
C ARG A 26 -2.66 -2.30 -4.28
N VAL A 27 -3.56 -3.01 -3.59
CA VAL A 27 -3.96 -2.66 -2.22
C VAL A 27 -2.79 -2.84 -1.25
N GLN A 28 -2.00 -3.90 -1.38
CA GLN A 28 -0.79 -4.08 -0.54
C GLN A 28 0.22 -2.93 -0.75
N ILE A 29 0.44 -2.52 -1.99
CA ILE A 29 1.33 -1.38 -2.31
C ILE A 29 0.79 -0.08 -1.70
N ALA A 30 -0.52 0.18 -1.82
CA ALA A 30 -1.14 1.36 -1.23
C ALA A 30 -1.06 1.35 0.31
N GLN A 31 -1.17 0.18 0.95
CA GLN A 31 -1.02 0.02 2.40
C GLN A 31 0.43 0.29 2.85
N LEU A 32 1.43 -0.20 2.11
CA LEU A 32 2.84 0.08 2.38
C LEU A 32 3.13 1.58 2.31
N LEU A 33 2.61 2.28 1.30
CA LEU A 33 2.71 3.73 1.19
C LEU A 33 1.99 4.48 2.33
N ARG A 34 0.85 3.97 2.82
CA ARG A 34 0.19 4.53 4.00
C ARG A 34 1.01 4.31 5.28
N ALA A 35 1.60 3.13 5.43
CA ALA A 35 2.42 2.79 6.60
C ALA A 35 3.71 3.64 6.67
N THR A 36 4.35 3.92 5.53
CA THR A 36 5.50 4.84 5.48
C THR A 36 5.08 6.27 5.80
N ARG A 37 3.92 6.73 5.31
CA ARG A 37 3.39 8.08 5.61
C ARG A 37 3.03 8.29 7.08
N LEU A 38 2.56 7.26 7.78
CA LEU A 38 2.32 7.28 9.23
C LEU A 38 3.63 7.28 10.04
N ARG A 39 4.66 6.57 9.58
CA ARG A 39 5.98 6.58 10.20
C ARG A 39 6.72 7.91 10.00
N ALA A 40 6.59 8.54 8.84
CA ALA A 40 7.17 9.85 8.56
C ALA A 40 6.63 10.96 9.49
N GLN A 41 5.38 10.86 9.93
CA GLN A 41 4.78 11.82 10.87
C GLN A 41 5.29 11.63 12.31
N ARG A 42 5.63 10.39 12.71
CA ARG A 42 6.27 10.12 14.00
C ARG A 42 7.76 10.39 14.02
N ALA A 43 8.42 10.38 12.86
CA ALA A 43 9.82 10.73 12.70
C ALA A 43 10.07 12.24 12.58
N LYS A 44 9.14 13.10 13.02
CA LYS A 44 9.47 14.49 13.32
C LYS A 44 10.22 14.45 14.65
N PRO A 45 11.57 14.59 14.66
CA PRO A 45 12.28 14.66 15.92
C PRO A 45 11.70 15.86 16.65
N ALA A 46 11.24 15.67 17.88
CA ALA A 46 11.22 16.81 18.80
C ALA A 46 12.61 17.44 18.71
N PRO A 47 12.74 18.77 18.57
CA PRO A 47 14.03 19.40 18.66
C PRO A 47 14.65 18.94 19.97
N THR A 48 15.62 18.03 19.91
CA THR A 48 16.51 17.73 21.02
C THR A 48 17.26 19.01 21.25
N GLU A 49 16.68 19.83 22.10
CA GLU A 49 17.38 20.54 23.15
C GLU A 49 18.74 21.05 22.70
N ALA A 50 18.69 22.12 21.92
CA ALA A 50 19.62 23.21 22.08
C ALA A 50 19.53 23.75 23.54
N ALA A 51 19.97 22.98 24.54
CA ALA A 51 20.12 23.43 25.93
C ALA A 51 20.88 22.44 26.83
N ASP A 52 22.02 21.88 26.41
CA ASP A 52 23.09 21.61 27.39
C ASP A 52 24.47 21.84 26.78
N GLY A 53 24.63 23.04 26.22
CA GLY A 53 25.93 23.69 26.20
C GLY A 53 26.22 24.24 27.59
N GLY A 54 27.24 23.70 28.25
CA GLY A 54 28.02 24.46 29.23
C GLY A 54 27.64 24.34 30.69
N ARG A 55 27.42 23.14 31.24
CA ARG A 55 27.26 22.97 32.70
C ARG A 55 27.92 21.74 33.31
N ILE A 56 29.14 21.35 32.94
CA ILE A 56 29.97 20.57 33.87
C ILE A 56 31.47 20.66 33.54
N LEU A 57 32.15 21.44 34.39
CA LEU A 57 33.49 21.27 34.98
C LEU A 57 34.66 20.83 34.07
#